data_AF-A0A160KS40-F1
#
_entry.id   AF-A0A160KS40-F1
#
_cell.length_a   1.000
_cell.length_b   1.000
_cell.length_c   1.000
_cell.angle_alpha   90.00
_cell.angle_beta   90.00
_cell.angle_gamma   90.00
#
_symmetry.space_group_name_H-M   'P 1'
#
loop_
_entity.id
_entity.type
_entity.pdbx_description
1 polymer ?
#
loop_
_entity_poly.entity_id
_entity_poly.type
_entity_poly.pdbx_seq_one_letter_code
_entity_poly.pdbx_strand_id
1 'polypeptide(L)'
;MILLRLRFRRFYGLGLDEHLAQSRLELADVLMASIPVTLGGLDRIARGSGYRGTAELDRDHRRHRRYSALAAWFRAAPRPRTSSRTASAESPSARSAPVTP
;
A
#
# COMPACT_ATOMS: atom_id res chain seq x y z
N MET A 1 -18.69 20.92 21.14
CA MET A 1 -17.45 20.35 20.53
C MET A 1 -16.16 20.72 21.26
N ILE A 2 -16.05 21.88 21.92
CA ILE A 2 -14.83 22.33 22.62
C ILE A 2 -14.44 21.44 23.83
N LEU A 3 -15.43 21.03 24.63
CA LEU A 3 -15.21 20.15 25.79
C LEU A 3 -14.64 18.78 25.41
N LEU A 4 -15.06 18.19 24.28
CA LEU A 4 -14.54 16.91 23.79
C LEU A 4 -13.06 17.03 23.40
N ARG A 5 -12.69 18.11 22.69
CA ARG A 5 -11.31 18.39 22.29
C ARG A 5 -10.38 18.57 23.49
N LEU A 6 -10.82 19.33 24.49
CA LEU A 6 -10.06 19.54 25.74
C LEU A 6 -9.89 18.24 26.52
N ARG A 7 -10.95 17.44 26.66
CA ARG A 7 -10.89 16.16 27.36
C ARG A 7 -10.01 15.15 26.63
N PHE A 8 -10.14 15.06 25.31
CA PHE A 8 -9.29 14.20 24.48
C PHE A 8 -7.82 14.57 24.61
N ARG A 9 -7.50 15.87 24.50
CA ARG A 9 -6.13 16.38 24.68
C ARG A 9 -5.57 16.07 26.07
N ARG A 10 -6.40 16.12 27.10
CA ARG A 10 -5.99 15.76 28.47
C ARG A 10 -5.72 14.26 28.65
N PHE A 11 -6.43 13.39 27.95
CA PHE A 11 -6.27 11.93 28.07
C PHE A 11 -5.19 11.35 27.14
N TYR A 12 -5.05 11.90 25.93
CA TYR A 12 -4.17 11.33 24.88
C TYR A 12 -2.97 12.23 24.54
N GLY A 13 -2.84 13.39 25.16
CA GLY A 13 -1.71 14.32 24.94
C GLY A 13 -1.70 15.04 23.57
N LEU A 14 -2.63 14.70 22.67
CA LEU A 14 -2.71 15.23 21.30
C LEU A 14 -4.02 15.99 21.05
N GLY A 15 -4.01 16.93 20.10
CA GLY A 15 -5.24 17.54 19.60
C GLY A 15 -6.12 16.49 18.94
N LEU A 16 -7.45 16.55 19.16
CA LEU A 16 -8.41 15.61 18.57
C LEU A 16 -8.24 15.49 17.04
N ASP A 17 -8.07 16.62 16.36
CA ASP A 17 -7.94 16.66 14.90
C ASP A 17 -6.63 15.99 14.43
N GLU A 18 -5.56 16.10 15.23
CA GLU A 18 -4.27 15.47 14.94
C GLU A 18 -4.30 13.96 15.19
N HIS A 19 -4.98 13.53 16.26
CA HIS A 19 -5.22 12.11 16.48
C HIS A 19 -6.08 11.49 15.37
N LEU A 20 -7.13 12.17 14.93
CA LEU A 20 -7.95 11.70 13.81
C LEU A 20 -7.16 11.68 12.50
N ALA A 21 -6.27 12.64 12.25
CA ALA A 21 -5.37 12.60 11.10
C ALA A 21 -4.43 11.38 11.18
N GLN A 22 -3.86 11.12 12.35
CA GLN A 22 -2.98 9.98 12.57
C GLN A 22 -3.71 8.64 12.36
N SER A 23 -4.90 8.45 12.94
CA SER A 23 -5.68 7.21 12.77
C SER A 23 -6.10 6.97 11.33
N ARG A 24 -6.49 8.03 10.58
CA ARG A 24 -6.81 7.92 9.15
C ARG A 24 -5.58 7.51 8.34
N LEU A 25 -4.42 8.08 8.65
CA LEU A 25 -3.17 7.76 7.98
C LEU A 25 -2.73 6.31 8.25
N GLU A 26 -2.84 5.83 9.49
CA GLU A 26 -2.52 4.45 9.86
C GLU A 26 -3.45 3.45 9.16
N LEU A 27 -4.76 3.75 9.10
CA LEU A 27 -5.70 2.92 8.36
C LEU A 27 -5.37 2.90 6.86
N ALA A 28 -4.98 4.04 6.28
CA ALA A 28 -4.53 4.10 4.89
C ALA A 28 -3.29 3.22 4.65
N ASP A 29 -2.30 3.26 5.54
CA ASP A 29 -1.09 2.43 5.48
C ASP A 29 -1.44 0.92 5.48
N VAL A 30 -2.38 0.50 6.33
CA VAL A 30 -2.88 -0.90 6.39
C VAL A 30 -3.59 -1.29 5.10
N LEU A 31 -4.43 -0.41 4.54
CA LEU A 31 -5.14 -0.67 3.29
C LEU A 31 -4.17 -0.74 2.10
N MET A 32 -3.14 0.11 2.08
CA MET A 32 -2.08 0.06 1.06
C MET A 32 -1.31 -1.26 1.10
N ALA A 33 -1.05 -1.81 2.29
CA ALA A 33 -0.34 -3.08 2.45
C ALA A 33 -1.20 -4.31 2.10
N SER A 34 -2.52 -4.18 2.08
CA SER A 34 -3.45 -5.28 1.81
C SER A 34 -4.03 -5.28 0.39
N ILE A 35 -4.06 -4.13 -0.28
CA ILE A 35 -4.67 -3.98 -1.60
C ILE A 35 -3.58 -3.93 -2.68
N PRO A 36 -3.59 -4.84 -3.67
CA PRO A 36 -2.69 -4.79 -4.81
C PRO A 36 -2.81 -3.47 -5.59
N VAL A 37 -1.70 -3.00 -6.16
CA VAL A 37 -1.70 -1.77 -6.97
C VAL A 37 -2.61 -1.93 -8.18
N THR A 38 -3.61 -1.06 -8.27
CA THR A 38 -4.62 -1.04 -9.34
C THR A 38 -4.98 0.39 -9.69
N LEU A 39 -5.41 0.61 -10.94
CA LEU A 39 -5.89 1.92 -11.35
C LEU A 39 -7.12 2.31 -10.51
N GLY A 40 -7.12 3.52 -9.95
CA GLY A 40 -8.18 3.99 -9.06
C GLY A 40 -8.19 3.36 -7.66
N GLY A 41 -7.33 2.38 -7.36
CA GLY A 41 -7.31 1.77 -6.04
C GLY A 41 -6.84 2.73 -4.93
N LEU A 42 -5.96 3.69 -5.25
CA LEU A 42 -5.56 4.72 -4.29
C LEU A 42 -6.72 5.61 -3.86
N ASP A 43 -7.67 5.87 -4.76
CA ASP A 43 -8.88 6.63 -4.48
C ASP A 43 -9.87 5.83 -3.62
N ARG A 44 -9.96 4.51 -3.84
CA ARG A 44 -10.67 3.60 -2.95
C ARG A 44 -10.03 3.55 -1.56
N ILE A 45 -8.69 3.49 -1.47
CA ILE A 45 -7.95 3.53 -0.20
C ILE A 45 -8.26 4.83 0.54
N ALA A 46 -8.14 5.99 -0.13
CA ALA A 46 -8.41 7.29 0.46
C ALA A 46 -9.84 7.37 1.05
N ARG A 47 -10.85 6.97 0.28
CA ARG A 47 -12.23 6.94 0.79
C ARG A 47 -12.42 5.96 1.94
N GLY A 48 -11.83 4.77 1.83
CA GLY A 48 -11.91 3.73 2.86
C GLY A 48 -11.26 4.12 4.19
N SER A 49 -10.23 4.97 4.16
CA SER A 49 -9.58 5.52 5.35
C SER A 49 -10.14 6.86 5.82
N GLY A 50 -11.22 7.37 5.21
CA GLY A 50 -11.92 8.57 5.67
C GLY A 50 -11.39 9.89 5.11
N TYR A 51 -10.61 9.87 4.04
CA TYR A 51 -10.26 11.04 3.25
C TYR A 51 -11.33 11.34 2.18
N ARG A 52 -11.44 12.60 1.77
CA ARG A 52 -12.34 12.99 0.67
C ARG A 52 -11.84 12.52 -0.70
N GLY A 53 -10.54 12.28 -0.82
CA GLY A 53 -9.91 11.77 -2.04
C GLY A 53 -8.40 11.70 -1.92
N THR A 54 -7.76 11.28 -3.01
CA THR A 54 -6.31 11.04 -3.08
C THR A 54 -5.46 12.27 -2.78
N ALA A 55 -5.91 13.47 -3.15
CA ALA A 55 -5.16 14.71 -2.91
C ALA A 55 -5.07 15.09 -1.41
N GLU A 56 -6.09 14.77 -0.62
CA GLU A 56 -6.05 14.98 0.84
C GLU A 56 -5.11 13.98 1.49
N LEU A 57 -5.22 12.70 1.11
CA LEU A 57 -4.31 11.64 1.54
C LEU A 57 -2.84 11.96 1.19
N ASP A 58 -2.57 12.45 -0.02
CA ASP A 58 -1.20 12.78 -0.46
C ASP A 58 -0.62 13.95 0.34
N ARG A 59 -1.43 14.96 0.67
CA ARG A 59 -0.99 16.08 1.52
C ARG A 59 -0.59 15.61 2.92
N ASP A 60 -1.40 14.74 3.53
CA ASP A 60 -1.09 14.18 4.85
C ASP A 60 0.15 13.27 4.81
N HIS A 61 0.28 12.42 3.80
CA HIS A 61 1.49 11.60 3.62
C HIS A 61 2.76 12.44 3.47
N ARG A 62 2.71 13.53 2.67
CA ARG A 62 3.86 14.43 2.55
C ARG A 62 4.16 15.14 3.87
N ARG A 63 3.13 15.58 4.59
CA ARG A 63 3.28 16.29 5.86
C ARG A 63 3.89 15.42 6.96
N HIS A 64 3.39 14.18 7.10
CA HIS A 64 3.74 13.31 8.22
C HIS A 64 4.82 12.28 7.91
N ARG A 65 4.98 11.88 6.65
CA ARG A 65 5.93 10.84 6.23
C ARG A 65 7.01 11.32 5.24
N ARG A 66 6.89 12.55 4.71
CA ARG A 66 7.83 13.17 3.74
C ARG A 66 7.93 12.48 2.38
N TYR A 67 6.91 11.70 1.99
CA TYR A 67 6.80 11.11 0.64
C TYR A 67 5.33 11.04 0.21
N SER A 68 5.08 10.80 -1.08
CA SER A 68 3.71 10.73 -1.63
C SER A 68 2.98 9.44 -1.24
N ALA A 69 1.66 9.50 -1.15
CA ALA A 69 0.80 8.35 -0.86
C ALA A 69 0.92 7.27 -1.95
N LEU A 70 1.10 7.69 -3.21
CA LEU A 70 1.32 6.77 -4.33
C LEU A 70 2.63 6.00 -4.18
N ALA A 71 3.73 6.68 -3.83
CA ALA A 71 5.01 6.03 -3.59
C ALA A 71 4.95 5.09 -2.37
N ALA A 72 4.21 5.46 -1.34
CA ALA A 72 3.94 4.61 -0.18
C ALA A 72 3.24 3.31 -0.61
N TRP A 73 2.17 3.43 -1.39
CA TRP A 73 1.37 2.30 -1.83
C TRP A 73 2.18 1.35 -2.72
N PHE A 74 2.94 1.87 -3.69
CA PHE A 74 3.81 1.02 -4.52
C PHE A 74 4.86 0.24 -3.71
N ARG A 75 5.35 0.81 -2.60
CA ARG A 75 6.32 0.13 -1.73
C ARG A 75 5.67 -0.91 -0.84
N ALA A 76 4.46 -0.64 -0.35
CA ALA A 76 3.76 -1.48 0.61
C ALA A 76 2.89 -2.57 -0.03
N ALA A 77 2.42 -2.35 -1.27
CA ALA A 77 1.44 -3.22 -1.90
C ALA A 77 1.95 -4.65 -2.03
N PRO A 78 1.07 -5.65 -1.82
CA PRO A 78 1.42 -7.04 -1.97
C PRO A 78 1.86 -7.29 -3.40
N ARG A 79 3.09 -7.78 -3.58
CA ARG A 79 3.59 -8.17 -4.91
C ARG A 79 2.78 -9.35 -5.41
N PRO A 80 2.35 -9.37 -6.69
CA PRO A 80 1.80 -10.57 -7.28
C PRO A 80 2.84 -11.67 -7.11
N ARG A 81 2.45 -12.79 -6.50
CA ARG A 81 3.30 -13.98 -6.47
C ARG A 81 3.33 -14.50 -7.90
N THR A 82 4.25 -14.00 -8.71
CA THR A 82 4.54 -14.60 -10.01
C THR A 82 4.88 -16.05 -9.71
N SER A 83 4.02 -16.97 -10.13
CA SER A 83 4.26 -18.40 -9.99
C SER A 83 5.57 -18.70 -10.72
N SER A 84 6.66 -18.87 -10.00
CA SER A 84 7.88 -19.48 -10.50
C SER A 84 7.59 -20.96 -10.73
N ARG A 85 6.79 -21.27 -11.75
CA ARG A 85 6.44 -22.64 -12.13
C ARG A 85 6.66 -22.86 -13.63
N THR A 86 7.82 -22.49 -14.14
CA THR A 86 8.35 -23.06 -15.38
C THR A 86 9.86 -22.84 -15.46
N ALA A 87 10.59 -23.46 -14.55
CA ALA A 87 12.04 -23.64 -14.69
C ALA A 87 12.39 -25.02 -14.14
N SER A 88 11.83 -26.06 -14.75
CA SER A 88 12.27 -27.43 -14.51
C SER A 88 12.19 -28.18 -15.83
N ALA A 89 13.38 -28.48 -16.34
CA ALA A 89 13.72 -29.53 -17.28
C ALA A 89 13.17 -29.40 -18.71
N GLU A 90 13.85 -28.56 -19.51
CA GLU A 90 14.08 -28.91 -20.91
C GLU A 90 15.59 -29.13 -21.09
N SER A 91 16.02 -30.38 -20.93
CA SER A 91 17.38 -30.83 -21.24
C SER A 91 17.54 -30.91 -22.76
N PRO A 92 18.52 -30.23 -23.39
CA PRO A 92 18.84 -30.50 -24.79
C PRO A 92 19.78 -31.71 -24.82
N SER A 93 19.23 -32.92 -24.96
CA SER A 93 20.06 -34.11 -25.20
C SER A 93 19.99 -34.48 -26.67
N ALA A 94 21.07 -34.11 -27.36
CA ALA A 94 21.33 -34.33 -28.76
C ALA A 94 21.04 -35.77 -29.18
N ARG A 95 20.11 -35.92 -30.14
CA ARG A 95 19.86 -37.18 -30.82
C ARG A 95 20.87 -37.33 -31.95
N SER A 96 22.05 -37.86 -31.62
CA SER A 96 23.01 -38.35 -32.63
C SER A 96 22.38 -39.51 -33.40
N ALA A 97 22.30 -39.39 -34.73
CA ALA A 97 21.92 -40.47 -35.63
C ALA A 97 23.18 -41.23 -36.09
N PRO A 98 23.19 -42.58 -36.09
CA PRO A 98 24.25 -43.33 -36.74
C PRO A 98 23.99 -43.44 -38.24
N VAL A 99 25.03 -43.18 -39.03
CA VAL A 99 25.11 -43.43 -40.48
C VAL A 99 25.58 -44.87 -40.69
N THR A 100 24.92 -45.63 -41.58
CA THR A 100 25.44 -46.74 -42.41
C THR A 100 24.28 -47.36 -43.23
N PRO A 101 24.52 -48.12 -44.32
CA PRO A 101 25.79 -48.69 -44.80
C PRO A 101 26.42 -47.97 -46.01
#